data_AF-A0A3C7W0X6-F1
#
_entry.id   AF-A0A3C7W0X6-F1
#
_cell.length_a   1.000
_cell.length_b   1.000
_cell.length_c   1.000
_cell.angle_alpha   90.00
_cell.angle_beta   90.00
_cell.angle_gamma   90.00
#
_symmetry.space_group_name_H-M   'P 1'
#
loop_
_entity.id
_entity.type
_entity.pdbx_description
1 polymer ?
#
loop_
_entity_poly.entity_id
_entity_poly.type
_entity_poly.pdbx_seq_one_letter_code
_entity_poly.pdbx_strand_id
1 'polypeptide(L)'
;IAVEFAGIFNGLGSKVTQLYRGPMFLRGFDADIRAHAAQEIRKTGVDLRFETNVEAIDKHGSSYRLLLNDGSFLEADAVLYATGRKPHLEGLGLENVNVELTHHGTIAVDEHFRTTEHSIFALGDVIGGMELTPVALAEGMAFA
;
A
#
# COMPACT_ATOMS: atom_id res chain seq x y z
N ILE A 1 2.96 -1.78 6.08
CA ILE A 1 3.68 -2.56 5.04
C ILE A 1 5.11 -2.05 4.79
N ALA A 2 5.33 -0.96 4.03
CA ALA A 2 6.68 -0.58 3.59
C ALA A 2 7.70 -0.39 4.73
N VAL A 3 7.31 0.33 5.78
CA VAL A 3 8.14 0.59 6.98
C VAL A 3 8.45 -0.69 7.75
N GLU A 4 7.48 -1.59 7.87
CA GLU A 4 7.64 -2.86 8.60
C GLU A 4 8.67 -3.75 7.89
N PHE A 5 8.55 -3.91 6.58
CA PHE A 5 9.49 -4.71 5.80
C PHE A 5 10.89 -4.09 5.75
N ALA A 6 11.00 -2.76 5.71
CA ALA A 6 12.30 -2.10 5.80
C ALA A 6 13.03 -2.47 7.10
N GLY A 7 12.31 -2.47 8.23
CA GLY A 7 12.85 -2.92 9.51
C GLY A 7 13.19 -4.40 9.55
N ILE A 8 12.30 -5.26 9.04
CA ILE A 8 12.51 -6.72 9.00
C ILE A 8 13.74 -7.08 8.17
N PHE A 9 13.85 -6.59 6.93
CA PHE A 9 14.99 -6.92 6.07
C PHE A 9 16.31 -6.39 6.63
N ASN A 10 16.31 -5.19 7.19
CA ASN A 10 17.49 -4.62 7.83
C ASN A 10 17.91 -5.42 9.07
N GLY A 11 16.94 -5.80 9.92
CA GLY A 11 17.18 -6.64 11.09
C GLY A 11 17.68 -8.05 10.75
N LEU A 12 17.34 -8.56 9.57
CA LEU A 12 17.85 -9.81 9.02
C LEU A 12 19.19 -9.67 8.26
N GLY A 13 19.80 -8.49 8.25
CA GLY A 13 21.13 -8.23 7.71
C GLY A 13 21.19 -7.73 6.26
N SER A 14 20.06 -7.42 5.64
CA SER A 14 20.05 -6.81 4.30
C SER A 14 20.41 -5.33 4.36
N LYS A 15 21.11 -4.83 3.33
CA LYS A 15 21.22 -3.37 3.11
C LYS A 15 19.90 -2.86 2.53
N VAL A 16 19.19 -2.01 3.28
CA VAL A 16 17.86 -1.53 2.89
C VAL A 16 17.90 -0.04 2.55
N THR A 17 17.41 0.30 1.36
CA THR A 17 17.01 1.66 0.99
C THR A 17 15.49 1.69 0.82
N GLN A 18 14.80 2.55 1.58
CA GLN A 18 13.36 2.78 1.43
C GLN A 18 13.13 4.13 0.77
N LEU A 19 12.54 4.09 -0.42
CA LEU A 19 12.15 5.27 -1.17
C LEU A 19 10.70 5.66 -0.86
N TYR A 20 10.44 6.95 -0.69
CA TYR A 20 9.10 7.47 -0.50
C TYR A 20 8.90 8.76 -1.29
N ARG A 21 7.78 8.81 -2.03
CA ARG A 21 7.48 9.86 -3.01
C ARG A 21 7.25 11.27 -2.45
N GLY A 22 6.91 11.38 -1.18
CA GLY A 22 6.58 12.64 -0.53
C GLY A 22 7.62 13.07 0.49
N PRO A 23 7.38 14.16 1.24
CA PRO A 23 8.36 14.69 2.19
C PRO A 23 8.51 13.84 3.47
N MET A 24 7.52 13.03 3.80
CA MET A 24 7.54 12.17 5.00
C MET A 24 6.56 10.99 4.86
N PHE A 25 7.01 9.78 5.21
CA PHE A 25 6.22 8.54 5.19
C PHE A 25 5.08 8.49 6.23
N LEU A 26 4.35 7.37 6.32
CA LEU A 26 3.26 7.15 7.31
C LEU A 26 2.21 8.28 7.30
N ARG A 27 1.77 8.69 6.10
CA ARG A 27 0.73 9.73 5.94
C ARG A 27 -0.55 9.32 6.69
N GLY A 28 -1.16 10.28 7.39
CA GLY A 28 -2.35 10.06 8.22
C GLY A 28 -2.03 9.84 9.71
N PHE A 29 -0.76 9.59 10.05
CA PHE A 29 -0.30 9.56 11.44
C PHE A 29 0.13 10.95 11.92
N ASP A 30 0.22 11.09 13.25
CA ASP A 30 0.72 12.28 13.93
C ASP A 30 2.14 12.67 13.47
N ALA A 31 2.40 13.97 13.36
CA ALA A 31 3.64 14.50 12.81
C ALA A 31 4.86 14.17 13.67
N ASP A 32 4.75 14.26 15.00
CA ASP A 32 5.86 14.01 15.92
C ASP A 32 6.22 12.53 15.94
N ILE A 33 5.21 11.65 15.94
CA ILE A 33 5.41 10.19 15.84
C ILE A 33 6.14 9.83 14.56
N ARG A 34 5.75 10.43 13.43
CA ARG A 34 6.39 10.18 12.13
C ARG A 34 7.85 10.65 12.11
N ALA A 35 8.11 11.85 12.61
CA ALA A 35 9.46 12.39 12.70
C ALA A 35 10.36 11.51 13.59
N HIS A 36 9.85 11.11 14.76
CA HIS A 36 10.56 10.22 15.67
C HIS A 36 10.84 8.86 15.03
N ALA A 37 9.83 8.23 14.42
CA ALA A 37 10.01 6.95 13.73
C ALA A 37 11.07 7.03 12.62
N ALA A 38 11.08 8.11 11.82
CA ALA A 38 12.08 8.29 10.77
C ALA A 38 13.50 8.41 11.34
N GLN A 39 13.67 9.07 12.48
CA GLN A 39 14.95 9.16 13.17
C GLN A 39 15.41 7.80 13.68
N GLU A 40 14.55 7.06 14.38
CA GLU A 40 14.89 5.74 14.92
C GLU A 40 15.19 4.72 13.83
N ILE A 41 14.41 4.70 12.75
CA ILE A 41 14.64 3.80 11.61
C ILE A 41 15.99 4.09 10.96
N ARG A 42 16.38 5.35 10.77
CA ARG A 42 17.71 5.69 10.23
C ARG A 42 18.84 5.21 11.13
N LYS A 43 18.67 5.27 12.47
CA LYS A 43 19.68 4.75 13.42
C LYS A 43 19.89 3.24 13.28
N THR A 44 18.91 2.49 12.78
CA THR A 44 19.08 1.06 12.52
C THR A 44 19.94 0.74 11.29
N GLY A 45 20.23 1.73 10.43
CA GLY A 45 21.00 1.56 9.19
C GLY A 45 20.16 1.60 7.90
N VAL A 46 18.84 1.71 8.01
CA VAL A 46 17.96 1.89 6.84
C VAL A 46 18.19 3.26 6.19
N ASP A 47 18.48 3.26 4.89
CA ASP A 47 18.59 4.47 4.06
C ASP A 47 17.19 4.95 3.65
N LEU A 48 16.64 5.90 4.41
CA LEU A 48 15.34 6.54 4.12
C LEU A 48 15.52 7.76 3.20
N ARG A 49 14.99 7.67 1.97
CA ARG A 49 14.98 8.76 0.99
C ARG A 49 13.56 9.24 0.71
N PHE A 50 13.36 10.53 0.92
CA PHE A 50 12.09 11.23 0.70
C PHE A 50 12.12 11.99 -0.62
N GLU A 51 10.94 12.36 -1.11
CA GLU A 51 10.76 13.03 -2.41
C GLU A 51 11.44 12.30 -3.58
N THR A 52 11.60 10.99 -3.41
CA THR A 52 12.29 10.11 -4.36
C THR A 52 11.29 9.13 -4.96
N ASN A 53 11.20 9.12 -6.28
CA ASN A 53 10.36 8.23 -7.07
C ASN A 53 11.22 7.37 -7.99
N VAL A 54 10.74 6.16 -8.26
CA VAL A 54 11.31 5.28 -9.28
C VAL A 54 10.57 5.54 -10.59
N GLU A 55 11.30 5.86 -11.65
CA GLU A 55 10.77 6.10 -12.99
C GLU A 55 10.82 4.84 -13.85
N ALA A 56 11.88 4.04 -13.71
CA ALA A 56 12.05 2.79 -14.45
C ALA A 56 12.82 1.76 -13.62
N ILE A 57 12.60 0.48 -13.92
CA ILE A 57 13.33 -0.64 -13.32
C ILE A 57 13.76 -1.58 -14.45
N ASP A 58 15.08 -1.72 -14.60
CA ASP A 58 15.69 -2.61 -15.57
C ASP A 58 16.38 -3.77 -14.85
N LYS A 59 16.22 -4.99 -15.38
CA LYS A 59 16.96 -6.14 -14.89
C LYS A 59 18.39 -6.08 -15.42
N HIS A 60 19.38 -6.17 -14.51
CA HIS A 60 20.80 -6.09 -14.83
C HIS A 60 21.52 -7.31 -14.28
N GLY A 61 21.58 -8.39 -15.06
CA GLY A 61 22.14 -9.67 -14.61
C GLY A 61 21.30 -10.30 -13.49
N SER A 62 21.90 -10.44 -12.30
CA SER A 62 21.25 -10.96 -11.09
C SER A 62 20.62 -9.87 -10.22
N SER A 63 20.79 -8.58 -10.56
CA SER A 63 20.24 -7.45 -9.80
C SER A 63 19.28 -6.62 -10.66
N TYR A 64 18.74 -5.56 -10.06
CA TYR A 64 17.91 -4.55 -10.69
C TYR A 64 18.61 -3.19 -10.61
N ARG A 65 18.48 -2.42 -11.69
CA ARG A 65 18.85 -1.02 -11.74
C ARG A 65 17.58 -0.17 -11.81
N LEU A 66 17.41 0.74 -10.87
CA LEU A 66 16.27 1.63 -10.76
C LEU A 66 16.71 3.03 -11.21
N LEU A 67 16.01 3.61 -12.19
CA LEU A 67 16.12 5.03 -12.53
C LEU A 67 15.26 5.83 -11.56
N LEU A 68 15.84 6.83 -10.91
CA LEU A 68 15.14 7.72 -9.97
C LEU A 68 14.76 9.04 -10.64
N ASN A 69 13.81 9.76 -10.05
CA ASN A 69 13.29 11.04 -10.57
C ASN A 69 14.29 12.20 -10.61
N ASP A 70 15.46 12.06 -9.98
CA ASP A 70 16.57 12.99 -10.10
C ASP A 70 17.57 12.60 -11.21
N GLY A 71 17.28 11.54 -11.96
CA GLY A 71 18.13 10.98 -13.01
C GLY A 71 19.23 10.05 -12.49
N SER A 72 19.34 9.85 -11.18
CA SER A 72 20.31 8.93 -10.59
C SER A 72 19.87 7.47 -10.69
N PHE A 73 20.82 6.55 -10.49
CA PHE A 73 20.55 5.11 -10.47
C PHE A 73 20.74 4.52 -9.07
N LEU A 74 19.86 3.60 -8.70
CA LEU A 74 19.99 2.75 -7.52
C LEU A 74 20.04 1.29 -7.96
N GLU A 75 21.00 0.51 -7.45
CA GLU A 75 21.08 -0.92 -7.71
C GLU A 75 20.66 -1.73 -6.46
N ALA A 76 19.90 -2.80 -6.68
CA ALA A 76 19.42 -3.69 -5.63
C ALA A 76 19.23 -5.12 -6.16
N ASP A 77 19.49 -6.13 -5.33
CA ASP A 77 19.27 -7.53 -5.70
C ASP A 77 17.77 -7.91 -5.73
N ALA A 78 16.95 -7.17 -4.98
CA ALA A 78 15.50 -7.33 -4.94
C ALA A 78 14.81 -5.98 -4.77
N VAL A 79 13.58 -5.87 -5.29
CA VAL A 79 12.73 -4.68 -5.17
C VAL A 79 11.37 -5.11 -4.60
N LEU A 80 10.97 -4.51 -3.48
CA LEU A 80 9.64 -4.65 -2.90
C LEU A 80 8.79 -3.41 -3.20
N TYR A 81 7.73 -3.57 -3.98
CA TYR A 81 6.78 -2.49 -4.26
C TYR A 81 5.64 -2.49 -3.25
N ALA A 82 5.71 -1.60 -2.26
CA ALA A 82 4.72 -1.46 -1.18
C ALA A 82 3.99 -0.11 -1.26
N THR A 83 3.48 0.24 -2.45
CA THR A 83 2.91 1.57 -2.76
C THR A 83 1.43 1.75 -2.43
N GLY A 84 0.75 0.67 -2.02
CA GLY A 84 -0.68 0.65 -1.72
C GLY A 84 -1.33 -0.62 -2.25
N ARG A 85 -2.59 -0.81 -1.88
CA ARG A 85 -3.45 -1.90 -2.36
C ARG A 85 -4.56 -1.31 -3.23
N LYS A 86 -5.19 -2.18 -4.02
CA LYS A 86 -6.39 -1.86 -4.79
C LYS A 86 -7.43 -2.94 -4.50
N PRO A 87 -8.73 -2.61 -4.51
CA PRO A 87 -9.77 -3.62 -4.39
C PRO A 87 -9.63 -4.65 -5.53
N HIS A 88 -9.79 -5.93 -5.21
CA HIS A 88 -9.69 -7.01 -6.18
C HIS A 88 -11.06 -7.26 -6.81
N LEU A 89 -11.32 -6.62 -7.95
CA LEU A 89 -12.61 -6.67 -8.65
C LEU A 89 -12.57 -7.50 -9.94
N GLU A 90 -11.39 -7.89 -10.39
CA GLU A 90 -11.20 -8.62 -11.64
C GLU A 90 -11.79 -10.03 -11.54
N GLY A 91 -12.51 -10.45 -12.59
CA GLY A 91 -13.10 -11.79 -12.67
C GLY A 91 -14.33 -12.02 -11.78
N LEU A 92 -14.88 -10.98 -11.13
CA LEU A 92 -16.10 -11.08 -10.32
C LEU A 92 -17.40 -11.09 -11.15
N GLY A 93 -17.32 -10.77 -12.45
CA GLY A 93 -18.50 -10.71 -13.32
C GLY A 93 -19.39 -9.48 -13.08
N LEU A 94 -18.83 -8.40 -12.51
CA LEU A 94 -19.58 -7.16 -12.19
C LEU A 94 -20.23 -6.54 -13.43
N GLU A 95 -19.69 -6.78 -14.62
CA GLU A 95 -20.28 -6.35 -15.89
C GLU A 95 -21.64 -6.99 -16.21
N ASN A 96 -22.01 -8.07 -15.51
CA ASN A 96 -23.27 -8.80 -15.71
C ASN A 96 -24.36 -8.44 -14.67
N VAL A 97 -24.05 -7.54 -13.73
CA VAL A 97 -24.95 -7.17 -12.63
C VAL A 97 -24.97 -5.65 -12.45
N ASN A 98 -25.99 -5.13 -11.77
CA ASN A 98 -26.12 -3.70 -11.52
C ASN A 98 -25.34 -3.27 -10.26
N VAL A 99 -24.01 -3.46 -10.23
CA VAL A 99 -23.15 -3.06 -9.10
C VAL A 99 -22.32 -1.83 -9.49
N GLU A 100 -22.60 -0.70 -8.86
CA GLU A 100 -21.87 0.54 -9.08
C GLU A 100 -20.54 0.58 -8.31
N LEU A 101 -19.55 1.23 -8.91
CA LEU A 101 -18.29 1.56 -8.25
C LEU A 101 -18.28 3.03 -7.83
N THR A 102 -17.62 3.31 -6.71
CA THR A 102 -17.32 4.68 -6.31
C THR A 102 -16.30 5.32 -7.26
N HIS A 103 -16.16 6.65 -7.19
CA HIS A 103 -15.11 7.36 -7.93
C HIS A 103 -13.67 6.97 -7.54
N HIS A 104 -13.49 6.25 -6.41
CA HIS A 104 -12.22 5.68 -5.98
C HIS A 104 -11.98 4.25 -6.51
N GLY A 105 -12.93 3.69 -7.25
CA GLY A 105 -12.83 2.34 -7.82
C GLY A 105 -13.12 1.21 -6.83
N THR A 106 -13.81 1.49 -5.73
CA THR A 106 -14.32 0.49 -4.77
C THR A 106 -15.80 0.21 -5.03
N ILE A 107 -16.35 -0.89 -4.52
CA ILE A 107 -17.79 -1.17 -4.64
C ILE A 107 -18.58 -0.16 -3.80
N ALA A 108 -19.58 0.49 -4.42
CA ALA A 108 -20.47 1.38 -3.70
C ALA A 108 -21.49 0.56 -2.88
N VAL A 109 -21.62 0.91 -1.60
CA VAL A 109 -22.59 0.29 -0.69
C VAL A 109 -23.30 1.34 0.16
N ASP A 110 -24.48 0.99 0.65
CA ASP A 110 -25.19 1.74 1.68
C ASP A 110 -24.70 1.40 3.10
N GLU A 111 -25.34 1.99 4.12
CA GLU A 111 -25.03 1.76 5.54
C GLU A 111 -25.28 0.31 6.03
N HIS A 112 -25.97 -0.50 5.21
CA HIS A 112 -26.25 -1.91 5.45
C HIS A 112 -25.43 -2.84 4.54
N PHE A 113 -24.34 -2.32 3.95
CA PHE A 113 -23.44 -3.04 3.05
C PHE A 113 -24.08 -3.53 1.75
N ARG A 114 -25.25 -3.02 1.38
CA ARG A 114 -25.96 -3.40 0.17
C ARG A 114 -25.46 -2.59 -1.02
N THR A 115 -25.21 -3.28 -2.14
CA THR A 115 -24.86 -2.62 -3.41
C THR A 115 -26.09 -2.05 -4.12
N THR A 116 -25.90 -1.44 -5.29
CA THR A 116 -27.00 -1.04 -6.17
C THR A 116 -27.79 -2.21 -6.77
N GLU A 117 -27.26 -3.43 -6.70
CA GLU A 117 -28.00 -4.67 -6.95
C GLU A 117 -28.48 -5.23 -5.60
N HIS A 118 -29.80 -5.26 -5.38
CA HIS A 118 -30.38 -5.48 -4.05
C HIS A 118 -30.06 -6.85 -3.45
N SER A 119 -29.78 -7.85 -4.29
CA SER A 119 -29.38 -9.20 -3.86
C SER A 119 -27.88 -9.35 -3.61
N ILE A 120 -27.07 -8.31 -3.86
CA ILE A 120 -25.62 -8.34 -3.72
C ILE A 120 -25.17 -7.38 -2.62
N PHE A 121 -24.31 -7.89 -1.74
CA PHE A 121 -23.70 -7.17 -0.62
C PHE A 121 -22.18 -7.26 -0.73
N ALA A 122 -21.48 -6.27 -0.21
CA ALA A 122 -20.02 -6.22 -0.24
C ALA A 122 -19.46 -5.66 1.07
N LEU A 123 -18.37 -6.23 1.56
CA LEU A 123 -17.73 -5.88 2.84
C LEU A 123 -16.21 -6.00 2.73
N GLY A 124 -15.49 -5.38 3.65
CA GLY A 124 -14.03 -5.36 3.74
C GLY A 124 -13.37 -4.41 2.74
N ASP A 125 -12.09 -4.63 2.45
CA ASP A 125 -11.27 -3.75 1.59
C ASP A 125 -11.94 -3.39 0.24
N VAL A 126 -12.84 -4.24 -0.28
CA VAL A 126 -13.51 -4.06 -1.57
C VAL A 126 -14.46 -2.87 -1.60
N ILE A 127 -15.01 -2.45 -0.46
CA ILE A 127 -15.88 -1.27 -0.33
C ILE A 127 -15.11 0.01 0.00
N GLY A 128 -13.79 -0.11 0.24
CA GLY A 128 -12.94 0.98 0.69
C GLY A 128 -12.96 1.17 2.21
N GLY A 129 -12.61 2.37 2.69
CA GLY A 129 -12.53 2.65 4.13
C GLY A 129 -11.21 2.19 4.76
N MET A 130 -11.27 1.67 5.99
CA MET A 130 -10.09 1.17 6.70
C MET A 130 -9.81 -0.29 6.32
N GLU A 131 -8.73 -0.50 5.56
CA GLU A 131 -8.25 -1.83 5.12
C GLU A 131 -7.60 -2.61 6.28
N LEU A 132 -8.42 -3.03 7.25
CA LEU A 132 -7.99 -3.72 8.47
C LEU A 132 -8.81 -4.98 8.67
N THR A 133 -8.16 -6.12 8.91
CA THR A 133 -8.82 -7.39 9.27
C THR A 133 -9.91 -7.26 10.35
N PRO A 134 -9.70 -6.57 11.49
CA PRO A 134 -10.76 -6.43 12.49
C PRO A 134 -11.96 -5.60 12.01
N VAL A 135 -11.76 -4.66 11.08
CA VAL A 135 -12.85 -3.88 10.48
C VAL A 135 -13.69 -4.79 9.58
N ALA A 136 -13.06 -5.52 8.67
CA ALA A 136 -13.76 -6.46 7.79
C ALA A 136 -14.49 -7.56 8.60
N LEU A 137 -13.91 -8.03 9.70
CA LEU A 137 -14.58 -8.97 10.62
C LEU A 137 -15.80 -8.33 11.30
N ALA A 138 -15.67 -7.09 11.80
CA ALA A 138 -16.78 -6.39 12.43
C ALA A 138 -17.93 -6.11 11.44
N GLU A 139 -17.61 -5.73 10.20
CA GLU A 139 -18.58 -5.57 9.12
C GLU A 139 -19.31 -6.90 8.83
N GLY A 140 -18.56 -8.00 8.71
CA GLY A 140 -19.14 -9.34 8.53
C GLY A 140 -20.05 -9.76 9.68
N MET A 141 -19.68 -9.43 10.93
CA MET A 141 -20.49 -9.70 12.11
C MET A 141 -21.74 -8.81 12.19
N ALA A 142 -21.67 -7.56 11.73
CA ALA A 142 -22.82 -6.65 11.71
C ALA A 142 -23.83 -7.00 10.61
N PHE A 143 -23.37 -7.62 9.52
CA PHE A 143 -24.21 -8.09 8.43
C PHE A 143 -24.97 -9.39 8.75
N ALA A 144 -24.34 -10.31 9.48
CA ALA A 144 -24.89 -11.64 9.80
C ALA A 144 -26.06 -11.59 10.80
#